data_AF-A0A7K4HBR5-F1
#
_entry.id   AF-A0A7K4HBR5-F1
#
_cell.length_a   1.000
_cell.length_b   1.000
_cell.length_c   1.000
_cell.angle_alpha   90.00
_cell.angle_beta   90.00
_cell.angle_gamma   90.00
#
_symmetry.space_group_name_H-M   'P 1'
#
loop_
_entity.id
_entity.type
_entity.pdbx_description
1 polymer ?
#
loop_
_entity_poly.entity_id
_entity_poly.type
_entity_poly.pdbx_seq_one_letter_code
_entity_poly.pdbx_strand_id
1 'polypeptide(L)'
;MIFQDIIFQFFTIWDGIESGLYYAIVGFYFLIFAYFLLMRYRVSKKLFWLYFSVLFLFLAAGRGFFIVYYFYAPELFGTMSNLELVGIMMLLYRLATFSTWMGIACLMGVFGTLIFPPITEMGASSDKTDIKAKIKKILKNKNLRFLLKMCLIAIPIIVAILALTLPDAVLMDPDIRDQYVPSFQLVTIFDWYPAGRAVINFILLPLMVFLIPFIFVYLALKTFGVLRRSYALNAIGFFIYFFGRIIQGLLETFGFPHVRAILPPLLILLSLLIIVIANNYEQLR
;
A
#
# COMPACT_ATOMS: atom_id res chain seq x y z
N MET A 1 -7.21 8.81 31.60
CA MET A 1 -7.00 10.15 30.99
C MET A 1 -5.51 10.30 30.76
N ILE A 2 -5.01 10.06 29.54
CA ILE A 2 -3.56 10.12 29.20
C ILE A 2 -3.21 11.43 28.45
N PHE A 3 -4.22 12.25 28.13
CA PHE A 3 -4.07 13.44 27.27
C PHE A 3 -4.54 14.75 27.91
N GLN A 4 -4.79 14.79 29.23
CA GLN A 4 -5.27 16.02 29.86
C GLN A 4 -4.17 17.05 30.14
N ASP A 5 -2.91 16.62 30.28
CA ASP A 5 -1.80 17.50 30.64
C ASP A 5 -0.82 17.78 29.48
N ILE A 6 -1.04 17.19 28.30
CA ILE A 6 -0.22 17.45 27.11
C ILE A 6 -0.85 18.61 26.35
N ILE A 7 -0.30 19.81 26.52
CA ILE A 7 -0.56 20.91 25.60
C ILE A 7 0.12 20.52 24.29
N PHE A 8 -0.67 20.21 23.26
CA PHE A 8 -0.15 19.94 21.92
C PHE A 8 0.62 21.16 21.42
N GLN A 9 1.94 21.01 21.22
CA GLN A 9 2.84 22.09 20.86
C GLN A 9 3.07 22.17 19.36
N PHE A 10 3.06 21.03 18.66
CA PHE A 10 3.36 20.93 17.22
C PHE A 10 2.13 20.64 16.37
N PHE A 11 0.99 20.31 17.00
CA PHE A 11 -0.25 19.91 16.32
C PHE A 11 -1.06 21.13 15.89
N THR A 12 -1.01 21.45 14.60
CA THR A 12 -1.80 22.56 14.03
C THR A 12 -3.22 22.12 13.66
N ILE A 13 -4.09 23.08 13.34
CA ILE A 13 -5.44 22.79 12.82
C ILE A 13 -5.37 21.94 11.54
N TRP A 14 -4.36 22.18 10.69
CA TRP A 14 -4.18 21.42 9.44
C TRP A 14 -3.75 19.98 9.69
N ASP A 15 -2.95 19.75 10.73
CA ASP A 15 -2.59 18.41 11.20
C ASP A 15 -3.81 17.67 11.74
N GLY A 16 -4.71 18.38 12.44
CA GLY A 16 -6.02 17.85 12.86
C GLY A 16 -6.90 17.42 11.69
N ILE A 17 -6.97 18.23 10.63
CA ILE A 17 -7.73 17.89 9.41
C ILE A 17 -7.09 16.70 8.69
N GLU A 18 -5.77 16.73 8.49
CA GLU A 18 -5.04 15.67 7.78
C GLU A 18 -5.15 14.33 8.51
N SER A 19 -4.86 14.32 9.82
CA SER A 19 -4.97 13.13 10.67
C SER A 19 -6.41 12.63 10.75
N GLY A 20 -7.40 13.53 10.88
CA GLY A 20 -8.83 13.19 10.88
C GLY A 20 -9.28 12.48 9.61
N LEU A 21 -8.86 12.97 8.44
CA LEU A 21 -9.13 12.31 7.16
C LEU A 21 -8.41 10.95 7.06
N TYR A 22 -7.19 10.82 7.58
CA TYR A 22 -6.50 9.53 7.62
C TYR A 22 -7.15 8.55 8.60
N TYR A 23 -7.71 8.99 9.72
CA TYR A 23 -8.52 8.14 10.60
C TYR A 23 -9.78 7.65 9.89
N ALA A 24 -10.46 8.50 9.12
CA ALA A 24 -11.57 8.07 8.28
C ALA A 24 -11.13 7.00 7.28
N ILE A 25 -9.98 7.17 6.62
CA ILE A 25 -9.38 6.17 5.72
C ILE A 25 -9.12 4.84 6.45
N VAL A 26 -8.56 4.88 7.66
CA VAL A 26 -8.34 3.67 8.49
C VAL A 26 -9.67 2.96 8.78
N GLY A 27 -10.70 3.70 9.18
CA GLY A 27 -12.04 3.16 9.39
C GLY A 27 -12.63 2.52 8.13
N PHE A 28 -12.48 3.17 6.98
CA PHE A 28 -12.89 2.63 5.69
C PHE A 28 -12.14 1.34 5.33
N TYR A 29 -10.81 1.31 5.49
CA TYR A 29 -10.05 0.08 5.26
C TYR A 29 -10.54 -1.07 6.14
N PHE A 30 -10.81 -0.81 7.42
CA PHE A 30 -11.29 -1.84 8.33
C PHE A 30 -12.69 -2.34 7.95
N LEU A 31 -13.59 -1.45 7.55
CA LEU A 31 -14.94 -1.81 7.08
C LEU A 31 -14.86 -2.68 5.82
N ILE A 32 -13.99 -2.31 4.87
CA ILE A 32 -13.77 -3.06 3.64
C ILE A 32 -13.15 -4.44 3.95
N PHE A 33 -12.17 -4.50 4.86
CA PHE A 33 -11.61 -5.75 5.37
C PHE A 33 -12.71 -6.68 5.90
N ALA A 34 -13.58 -6.18 6.78
CA ALA A 34 -14.67 -6.94 7.39
C ALA A 34 -15.69 -7.40 6.33
N TYR A 35 -16.05 -6.53 5.39
CA TYR A 35 -16.94 -6.88 4.27
C TYR A 35 -16.38 -8.04 3.44
N PHE A 36 -15.12 -7.96 2.98
CA PHE A 36 -14.54 -9.03 2.17
C PHE A 36 -14.29 -10.31 2.97
N LEU A 37 -13.94 -10.22 4.25
CA LEU A 37 -13.74 -11.39 5.09
C LEU A 37 -15.05 -12.13 5.34
N LEU A 38 -16.04 -11.41 5.88
CA LEU A 38 -17.27 -11.99 6.42
C LEU A 38 -18.30 -12.29 5.34
N MET A 39 -18.45 -11.41 4.35
CA MET A 39 -19.48 -11.56 3.32
C MET A 39 -18.97 -12.34 2.11
N ARG A 40 -17.73 -12.11 1.67
CA ARG A 40 -17.20 -12.71 0.44
C ARG A 40 -16.39 -13.97 0.68
N TYR A 41 -15.33 -13.89 1.49
CA TYR A 41 -14.43 -15.02 1.70
C TYR A 41 -15.10 -16.15 2.48
N ARG A 42 -15.85 -15.84 3.55
CA ARG A 42 -16.56 -16.86 4.33
C ARG A 42 -17.48 -17.72 3.47
N VAL A 43 -18.18 -17.10 2.52
CA VAL A 43 -19.16 -17.76 1.62
C VAL A 43 -18.45 -18.49 0.48
N SER A 44 -17.58 -17.80 -0.26
CA SER A 44 -16.99 -18.36 -1.48
C SER A 44 -15.75 -19.23 -1.27
N LYS A 45 -15.06 -19.07 -0.12
CA LYS A 45 -13.78 -19.70 0.23
C LYS A 45 -12.66 -19.49 -0.81
N LYS A 46 -12.82 -18.56 -1.75
CA LYS A 46 -11.79 -18.27 -2.77
C LYS A 46 -10.66 -17.46 -2.14
N LEU A 47 -9.42 -17.91 -2.31
CA LEU A 47 -8.22 -17.24 -1.80
C LEU A 47 -8.07 -15.79 -2.28
N PHE A 48 -8.60 -15.48 -3.47
CA PHE A 48 -8.67 -14.11 -4.00
C PHE A 48 -9.29 -13.13 -2.97
N TRP A 49 -10.44 -13.47 -2.40
CA TRP A 49 -11.12 -12.60 -1.43
C TRP A 49 -10.42 -12.54 -0.08
N LEU A 50 -9.72 -13.61 0.30
CA LEU A 50 -8.88 -13.59 1.51
C LEU A 50 -7.72 -12.61 1.35
N TYR A 51 -6.98 -12.69 0.23
CA TYR A 51 -5.92 -11.73 -0.05
C TYR A 51 -6.44 -10.30 -0.11
N PHE A 52 -7.59 -10.08 -0.74
CA PHE A 52 -8.19 -8.76 -0.84
C PHE A 52 -8.64 -8.22 0.53
N SER A 53 -9.18 -9.07 1.40
CA SER A 53 -9.53 -8.70 2.78
C SER A 53 -8.27 -8.33 3.58
N VAL A 54 -7.30 -9.25 3.66
CA VAL A 54 -6.09 -9.07 4.47
C VAL A 54 -5.23 -7.89 3.98
N LEU A 55 -5.25 -7.59 2.68
CA LEU A 55 -4.69 -6.36 2.10
C LEU A 55 -5.15 -5.12 2.86
N PHE A 56 -6.46 -4.94 3.04
CA PHE A 56 -7.00 -3.74 3.68
C PHE A 56 -6.70 -3.70 5.18
N LEU A 57 -6.61 -4.86 5.84
CA LEU A 57 -6.17 -4.91 7.23
C LEU A 57 -4.74 -4.38 7.38
N PHE A 58 -3.83 -4.82 6.51
CA PHE A 58 -2.44 -4.34 6.52
C PHE A 58 -2.31 -2.86 6.13
N LEU A 59 -3.11 -2.37 5.18
CA LEU A 59 -3.16 -0.94 4.85
C LEU A 59 -3.71 -0.10 6.01
N ALA A 60 -4.70 -0.61 6.75
CA ALA A 60 -5.23 0.04 7.95
C ALA A 60 -4.16 0.13 9.04
N ALA A 61 -3.48 -0.98 9.35
CA ALA A 61 -2.41 -1.03 10.33
C ALA A 61 -1.26 -0.08 9.95
N GLY A 62 -0.80 -0.15 8.70
CA GLY A 62 0.26 0.72 8.19
C GLY A 62 -0.11 2.20 8.30
N ARG A 63 -1.35 2.56 7.95
CA ARG A 63 -1.82 3.94 8.08
C ARG A 63 -1.94 4.37 9.54
N GLY A 64 -2.39 3.50 10.43
CA GLY A 64 -2.42 3.76 11.87
C GLY A 64 -1.03 4.12 12.42
N PHE A 65 -0.01 3.33 12.10
CA PHE A 65 1.37 3.63 12.49
C PHE A 65 1.89 4.94 11.89
N PHE A 66 1.58 5.24 10.61
CA PHE A 66 1.95 6.53 10.02
C PHE A 66 1.27 7.72 10.70
N ILE A 67 0.00 7.59 11.11
CA ILE A 67 -0.68 8.66 11.85
C ILE A 67 0.05 8.95 13.16
N VAL A 68 0.41 7.91 13.92
CA VAL A 68 1.17 8.09 15.16
C VAL A 68 2.54 8.71 14.87
N TYR A 69 3.26 8.21 13.86
CA TYR A 69 4.57 8.73 13.45
C TYR A 69 4.56 10.22 13.08
N TYR A 70 3.61 10.65 12.25
CA TYR A 70 3.58 12.02 11.72
C TYR A 70 2.96 13.03 12.69
N PHE A 71 1.93 12.65 13.45
CA PHE A 71 1.12 13.62 14.19
C PHE A 71 1.28 13.55 15.71
N TYR A 72 1.55 12.37 16.26
CA TYR A 72 1.54 12.18 17.72
C TYR A 72 2.93 11.95 18.32
N ALA A 73 3.84 11.30 17.59
CA ALA A 73 5.20 11.10 18.07
C ALA A 73 5.97 12.43 18.26
N PRO A 74 5.87 13.44 17.36
CA PRO A 74 6.55 14.73 17.56
C PRO A 74 6.14 15.47 18.84
N GLU A 75 4.91 15.27 19.32
CA GLU A 75 4.39 15.88 20.56
C GLU A 75 5.09 15.40 21.83
N LEU A 76 5.84 14.30 21.73
CA LEU A 76 6.65 13.79 22.84
C LEU A 76 7.97 14.54 22.97
N PHE A 77 8.29 15.46 22.07
CA PHE A 77 9.48 16.30 22.19
C PHE A 77 9.47 17.10 23.49
N GLY A 78 10.60 17.09 24.20
CA GLY A 78 10.74 17.72 25.51
C GLY A 78 10.17 16.90 26.69
N THR A 79 9.42 15.83 26.43
CA THR A 79 8.91 14.92 27.49
C THR A 79 9.83 13.73 27.77
N MET A 80 10.68 13.38 26.81
CA MET A 80 11.64 12.26 26.86
C MET A 80 12.96 12.64 26.19
N SER A 81 13.98 11.79 26.30
CA SER A 81 15.27 12.05 25.64
C SER A 81 15.14 11.99 24.11
N ASN A 82 15.93 12.79 23.39
CA ASN A 82 15.94 12.79 21.92
C ASN A 82 16.20 11.40 21.33
N LEU A 83 17.04 10.60 22.00
CA LEU A 83 17.37 9.25 21.56
C LEU A 83 16.15 8.31 21.66
N GLU A 84 15.40 8.38 22.77
CA GLU A 84 14.17 7.60 22.94
C GLU A 84 13.10 8.02 21.94
N LEU A 85 12.93 9.33 21.72
CA LEU A 85 11.98 9.86 20.75
C LEU A 85 12.28 9.37 19.32
N VAL A 86 13.53 9.50 18.88
CA VAL A 86 13.97 8.99 17.56
C VAL A 86 13.75 7.48 17.48
N GLY A 87 14.04 6.73 18.54
CA GLY A 87 13.78 5.29 18.60
C GLY A 87 12.31 4.93 18.39
N ILE A 88 11.39 5.64 19.04
CA ILE A 88 9.94 5.45 18.88
C ILE A 88 9.49 5.83 17.46
N MET A 89 9.93 6.98 16.95
CA MET A 89 9.60 7.42 15.60
C MET A 89 10.07 6.40 14.55
N MET A 90 11.31 5.94 14.66
CA MET A 90 11.86 4.95 13.72
C MET A 90 11.16 3.60 13.84
N LEU A 91 10.80 3.15 15.05
CA LEU A 91 10.01 1.94 15.26
C LEU A 91 8.64 2.04 14.56
N LEU A 92 7.92 3.15 14.77
CA LEU A 92 6.62 3.40 14.13
C LEU A 92 6.73 3.42 12.61
N TYR A 93 7.74 4.11 12.07
CA TYR A 93 7.99 4.14 10.63
C TYR A 93 8.27 2.75 10.04
N ARG A 94 9.09 1.95 10.72
CA ARG A 94 9.41 0.57 10.31
C ARG A 94 8.16 -0.30 10.30
N LEU A 95 7.34 -0.24 11.36
CA LEU A 95 6.08 -0.98 11.45
C LEU A 95 5.07 -0.53 10.39
N ALA A 96 5.01 0.77 10.09
CA ALA A 96 4.16 1.33 9.06
C ALA A 96 4.56 0.83 7.66
N THR A 97 5.85 0.90 7.34
CA THR A 97 6.42 0.43 6.08
C THR A 97 6.26 -1.08 5.94
N PHE A 98 6.58 -1.86 6.99
CA PHE A 98 6.37 -3.31 7.02
C PHE A 98 4.92 -3.67 6.70
N SER A 99 3.96 -3.06 7.39
CA SER A 99 2.54 -3.32 7.17
C SER A 99 2.12 -2.96 5.74
N THR A 100 2.63 -1.85 5.21
CA THR A 100 2.36 -1.45 3.81
C THR A 100 2.87 -2.52 2.83
N TRP A 101 4.08 -3.05 3.03
CA TRP A 101 4.66 -4.08 2.17
C TRP A 101 3.99 -5.45 2.33
N MET A 102 3.50 -5.80 3.51
CA MET A 102 2.64 -6.96 3.70
C MET A 102 1.31 -6.79 2.94
N GLY A 103 0.75 -5.57 2.92
CA GLY A 103 -0.37 -5.23 2.05
C GLY A 103 -0.04 -5.46 0.58
N ILE A 104 1.11 -4.98 0.10
CA ILE A 104 1.58 -5.20 -1.28
C ILE A 104 1.74 -6.70 -1.57
N ALA A 105 2.22 -7.51 -0.62
CA ALA A 105 2.29 -8.96 -0.77
C ALA A 105 0.91 -9.60 -0.98
N CYS A 106 -0.11 -9.15 -0.24
CA CYS A 106 -1.49 -9.58 -0.48
C CYS A 106 -2.00 -9.15 -1.86
N LEU A 107 -1.69 -7.93 -2.27
CA LEU A 107 -2.06 -7.40 -3.59
C LEU A 107 -1.37 -8.17 -4.73
N MET A 108 -0.11 -8.57 -4.52
CA MET A 108 0.61 -9.49 -5.38
C MET A 108 -0.03 -10.90 -5.37
N GLY A 109 -0.56 -11.35 -4.24
CA GLY A 109 -1.38 -12.56 -4.17
C GLY A 109 -2.62 -12.51 -5.05
N VAL A 110 -3.35 -11.39 -5.01
CA VAL A 110 -4.51 -11.09 -5.89
C VAL A 110 -4.07 -11.12 -7.35
N PHE A 111 -3.03 -10.38 -7.69
CA PHE A 111 -2.45 -10.33 -9.03
C PHE A 111 -2.05 -11.72 -9.54
N GLY A 112 -1.36 -12.51 -8.71
CA GLY A 112 -0.96 -13.87 -9.02
C GLY A 112 -2.15 -14.81 -9.24
N THR A 113 -3.27 -14.60 -8.54
CA THR A 113 -4.51 -15.36 -8.83
C THR A 113 -5.16 -14.98 -10.15
N LEU A 114 -5.07 -13.72 -10.58
CA LEU A 114 -5.67 -13.22 -11.82
C LEU A 114 -4.87 -13.59 -13.07
N ILE A 115 -3.53 -13.48 -13.03
CA ILE A 115 -2.66 -13.82 -14.18
C ILE A 115 -2.56 -15.33 -14.38
N PHE A 116 -2.54 -16.09 -13.28
CA PHE A 116 -2.29 -17.51 -13.29
C PHE A 116 -3.53 -18.29 -12.80
N PRO A 117 -4.66 -18.25 -13.53
CA PRO A 117 -5.88 -18.94 -13.12
C PRO A 117 -5.67 -20.47 -13.09
N PRO A 118 -6.50 -21.20 -12.33
CA PRO A 118 -6.45 -22.65 -12.26
C PRO A 118 -6.64 -23.30 -13.65
N ILE A 119 -6.00 -24.44 -13.87
CA ILE A 119 -5.87 -25.11 -15.18
C ILE A 119 -7.24 -25.46 -15.81
N THR A 120 -8.28 -25.65 -14.99
CA THR A 120 -9.64 -25.98 -15.41
C THR A 120 -10.32 -24.92 -16.27
N GLU A 121 -9.86 -23.68 -16.27
CA GLU A 121 -10.47 -22.56 -17.02
C GLU A 121 -9.76 -22.22 -18.34
N MET A 122 -8.67 -22.93 -18.67
CA MET A 122 -7.89 -22.66 -19.88
C MET A 122 -8.48 -23.38 -21.10
N GLY A 123 -9.55 -22.80 -21.64
CA GLY A 123 -10.04 -23.12 -22.99
C GLY A 123 -8.92 -22.99 -24.02
N ALA A 124 -8.82 -23.96 -24.92
CA ALA A 124 -7.80 -24.06 -25.95
C ALA A 124 -7.91 -22.91 -26.97
N SER A 125 -7.24 -21.79 -26.71
CA SER A 125 -7.04 -20.75 -27.74
C SER A 125 -5.78 -21.06 -28.56
N SER A 126 -6.04 -21.44 -29.81
CA SER A 126 -5.09 -21.49 -30.92
C SER A 126 -4.68 -20.07 -31.29
N ASP A 127 -3.45 -19.67 -30.99
CA ASP A 127 -2.90 -18.41 -31.49
C ASP A 127 -1.48 -18.64 -32.02
N LYS A 128 -1.30 -18.33 -33.31
CA LYS A 128 -0.06 -18.48 -34.08
C LYS A 128 0.81 -17.25 -33.84
N THR A 129 1.82 -17.36 -32.98
CA THR A 129 2.99 -16.46 -32.92
C THR A 129 4.10 -17.15 -32.13
N ASP A 130 5.26 -17.41 -32.74
CA ASP A 130 6.29 -18.32 -32.22
C ASP A 130 6.84 -17.96 -30.82
N ILE A 131 6.91 -16.67 -30.48
CA ILE A 131 7.39 -16.21 -29.17
C ILE A 131 6.31 -16.41 -28.09
N LYS A 132 5.06 -16.04 -28.39
CA LYS A 132 3.92 -16.27 -27.48
C LYS A 132 3.67 -17.76 -27.26
N ALA A 133 3.86 -18.59 -28.28
CA ALA A 133 3.73 -20.04 -28.17
C ALA A 133 4.81 -20.65 -27.26
N LYS A 134 6.07 -20.20 -27.35
CA LYS A 134 7.16 -20.62 -26.44
C LYS A 134 6.90 -20.20 -24.99
N ILE A 135 6.53 -18.94 -24.76
CA ILE A 135 6.19 -18.43 -23.41
C ILE A 135 4.98 -19.18 -22.85
N LYS A 136 3.93 -19.40 -23.66
CA LYS A 136 2.72 -20.14 -23.26
C LYS A 136 3.04 -21.61 -22.93
N LYS A 137 3.97 -22.25 -23.65
CA LYS A 137 4.43 -23.63 -23.36
C LYS A 137 5.19 -23.71 -22.04
N ILE A 138 6.05 -22.73 -21.76
CA ILE A 138 6.77 -22.59 -20.48
C ILE A 138 5.79 -22.34 -19.32
N LEU A 139 4.85 -21.38 -19.48
CA LEU A 139 3.79 -21.09 -18.49
C LEU A 139 2.73 -22.20 -18.32
N LYS A 140 2.73 -23.22 -19.18
CA LYS A 140 1.83 -24.39 -19.07
C LYS A 140 2.31 -25.37 -18.01
N ASN A 141 3.58 -25.30 -17.60
CA ASN A 141 4.10 -26.14 -16.53
C ASN A 141 3.49 -25.71 -15.18
N LYS A 142 2.74 -26.63 -14.56
CA LYS A 142 2.05 -26.42 -13.28
C LYS A 142 3.01 -25.97 -12.18
N ASN A 143 4.20 -26.56 -12.13
CA ASN A 143 5.19 -26.26 -11.09
C ASN A 143 5.79 -24.87 -11.28
N LEU A 144 6.09 -24.47 -12.52
CA LEU A 144 6.63 -23.13 -12.81
C LEU A 144 5.62 -22.04 -12.48
N ARG A 145 4.34 -22.24 -12.82
CA ARG A 145 3.27 -21.28 -12.50
C ARG A 145 3.12 -21.08 -10.99
N PHE A 146 3.14 -22.18 -10.24
CA PHE A 146 3.10 -22.15 -8.79
C PHE A 146 4.33 -21.41 -8.23
N LEU A 147 5.52 -21.72 -8.72
CA LEU A 147 6.77 -21.07 -8.32
C LEU A 147 6.74 -19.56 -8.60
N LEU A 148 6.32 -19.14 -9.80
CA LEU A 148 6.20 -17.72 -10.15
C LEU A 148 5.23 -16.97 -9.23
N LYS A 149 4.07 -17.59 -8.91
CA LYS A 149 3.12 -17.02 -7.97
C LYS A 149 3.71 -16.89 -6.56
N MET A 150 4.44 -17.90 -6.10
CA MET A 150 5.11 -17.86 -4.81
C MET A 150 6.21 -16.80 -4.76
N CYS A 151 7.05 -16.70 -5.81
CA CYS A 151 8.06 -15.64 -5.92
C CYS A 151 7.43 -14.25 -5.88
N LEU A 152 6.34 -14.04 -6.63
CA LEU A 152 5.65 -12.76 -6.71
C LEU A 152 5.09 -12.30 -5.35
N ILE A 153 4.68 -13.23 -4.48
CA ILE A 153 4.25 -12.93 -3.10
C ILE A 153 5.47 -12.82 -2.16
N ALA A 154 6.50 -13.65 -2.34
CA ALA A 154 7.65 -13.70 -1.45
C ALA A 154 8.52 -12.45 -1.54
N ILE A 155 8.70 -11.85 -2.73
CA ILE A 155 9.53 -10.65 -2.90
C ILE A 155 9.05 -9.49 -2.00
N PRO A 156 7.78 -9.04 -2.03
CA PRO A 156 7.33 -7.96 -1.15
C PRO A 156 7.40 -8.33 0.35
N ILE A 157 7.29 -9.61 0.72
CA ILE A 157 7.50 -10.06 2.11
C ILE A 157 8.97 -9.87 2.52
N ILE A 158 9.91 -10.24 1.64
CA ILE A 158 11.35 -10.01 1.89
C ILE A 158 11.60 -8.52 2.07
N VAL A 159 11.03 -7.67 1.20
CA VAL A 159 11.14 -6.20 1.34
C VAL A 159 10.52 -5.71 2.66
N ALA A 160 9.40 -6.28 3.11
CA ALA A 160 8.81 -5.95 4.40
C ALA A 160 9.77 -6.28 5.57
N ILE A 161 10.39 -7.46 5.56
CA ILE A 161 11.36 -7.87 6.59
C ILE A 161 12.60 -6.99 6.55
N LEU A 162 13.08 -6.63 5.35
CA LEU A 162 14.18 -5.68 5.19
C LEU A 162 13.80 -4.31 5.77
N ALA A 163 12.58 -3.82 5.54
CA ALA A 163 12.13 -2.56 6.12
C ALA A 163 12.13 -2.56 7.66
N LEU A 164 11.96 -3.70 8.32
CA LEU A 164 12.07 -3.82 9.77
C LEU A 164 13.53 -3.83 10.26
N THR A 165 14.47 -4.30 9.45
CA THR A 165 15.84 -4.63 9.87
C THR A 165 16.91 -3.65 9.37
N LEU A 166 16.62 -2.85 8.34
CA LEU A 166 17.53 -1.84 7.82
C LEU A 166 17.98 -0.84 8.91
N PRO A 167 19.21 -0.31 8.88
CA PRO A 167 19.70 0.63 9.89
C PRO A 167 19.02 2.01 9.78
N ASP A 168 18.93 2.73 10.90
CA ASP A 168 18.32 4.08 10.94
C ASP A 168 19.06 5.07 10.02
N ALA A 169 20.37 4.91 9.85
CA ALA A 169 21.19 5.70 8.93
C ALA A 169 20.67 5.73 7.49
N VAL A 170 19.92 4.71 7.07
CA VAL A 170 19.46 4.52 5.69
C VAL A 170 17.95 4.81 5.55
N LEU A 171 17.23 4.89 6.68
CA LEU A 171 15.78 5.04 6.74
C LEU A 171 15.30 6.32 7.44
N MET A 172 16.14 7.07 8.15
CA MET A 172 15.68 8.24 8.89
C MET A 172 15.63 9.48 8.01
N ASP A 173 14.58 10.31 8.13
CA ASP A 173 14.49 11.58 7.41
C ASP A 173 15.57 12.57 7.88
N PRO A 174 16.15 13.38 6.97
CA PRO A 174 17.10 14.42 7.34
C PRO A 174 16.54 15.43 8.35
N ASP A 175 15.26 15.81 8.21
CA ASP A 175 14.60 16.76 9.10
C ASP A 175 14.60 16.29 10.57
N ILE A 176 14.39 14.98 10.78
CA ILE A 176 14.45 14.35 12.12
C ILE A 176 15.89 14.37 12.64
N ARG A 177 16.88 14.14 11.78
CA ARG A 177 18.29 14.21 12.18
C ARG A 177 18.65 15.62 12.66
N ASP A 178 18.26 16.62 11.88
CA ASP A 178 18.66 18.00 12.14
C ASP A 178 17.95 18.55 13.38
N GLN A 179 16.74 18.05 13.68
CA GLN A 179 15.97 18.42 14.86
C GLN A 179 16.44 17.71 16.15
N TYR A 180 16.84 16.43 16.07
CA TYR A 180 17.11 15.60 17.26
C TYR A 180 18.59 15.20 17.45
N VAL A 181 19.45 15.49 16.46
CA VAL A 181 20.92 15.29 16.44
C VAL A 181 21.40 13.91 16.91
N PRO A 182 21.03 12.81 16.22
CA PRO A 182 21.55 11.49 16.53
C PRO A 182 23.02 11.33 16.11
N SER A 183 23.74 10.41 16.77
CA SER A 183 25.19 10.24 16.67
C SER A 183 25.70 9.55 15.39
N PHE A 184 24.84 9.23 14.43
CA PHE A 184 25.20 8.50 13.21
C PHE A 184 25.13 9.38 11.95
N GLN A 185 25.93 9.03 10.94
CA GLN A 185 25.89 9.67 9.62
C GLN A 185 24.77 9.06 8.78
N LEU A 186 23.95 9.92 8.17
CA LEU A 186 22.92 9.49 7.23
C LEU A 186 23.55 9.08 5.89
N VAL A 187 22.99 8.04 5.28
CA VAL A 187 23.27 7.66 3.90
C VAL A 187 22.14 8.17 3.02
N THR A 188 22.39 9.27 2.32
CA THR A 188 21.43 9.95 1.46
C THR A 188 21.74 9.74 -0.02
N ILE A 189 20.69 9.82 -0.84
CA ILE A 189 20.78 9.91 -2.30
C ILE A 189 20.53 11.37 -2.66
N PHE A 190 21.43 11.96 -3.46
CA PHE A 190 21.42 13.39 -3.81
C PHE A 190 21.43 14.33 -2.59
N ASP A 191 21.98 13.90 -1.45
CA ASP A 191 22.10 14.67 -0.21
C ASP A 191 20.79 15.08 0.50
N TRP A 192 19.60 14.86 -0.10
CA TRP A 192 18.31 15.30 0.48
C TRP A 192 17.34 14.16 0.82
N TYR A 193 17.55 12.93 0.34
CA TYR A 193 16.62 11.83 0.60
C TYR A 193 17.31 10.57 1.14
N PRO A 194 16.77 9.88 2.15
CA PRO A 194 17.39 8.67 2.70
C PRO A 194 17.46 7.55 1.67
N ALA A 195 18.64 6.95 1.49
CA ALA A 195 18.89 6.01 0.40
C ALA A 195 17.95 4.79 0.42
N GLY A 196 17.69 4.23 1.60
CA GLY A 196 16.80 3.07 1.73
C GLY A 196 15.36 3.42 1.43
N ARG A 197 14.89 4.58 1.90
CA ARG A 197 13.55 5.07 1.56
C ARG A 197 13.41 5.26 0.07
N ALA A 198 14.43 5.79 -0.61
CA ALA A 198 14.39 6.00 -2.06
C ALA A 198 14.26 4.66 -2.80
N VAL A 199 15.08 3.67 -2.44
CA VAL A 199 14.99 2.34 -3.06
C VAL A 199 13.61 1.71 -2.83
N ILE A 200 13.10 1.78 -1.60
CA ILE A 200 11.80 1.21 -1.26
C ILE A 200 10.65 1.92 -1.98
N ASN A 201 10.60 3.25 -1.92
CA ASN A 201 9.45 4.04 -2.38
C ASN A 201 9.50 4.41 -3.86
N PHE A 202 10.68 4.66 -4.43
CA PHE A 202 10.80 5.12 -5.82
C PHE A 202 11.19 4.02 -6.80
N ILE A 203 11.79 2.92 -6.33
CA ILE A 203 12.19 1.80 -7.21
C ILE A 203 11.26 0.61 -7.00
N LEU A 204 11.26 0.03 -5.79
CA LEU A 204 10.57 -1.23 -5.53
C LEU A 204 9.05 -1.08 -5.55
N LEU A 205 8.51 -0.01 -4.96
CA LEU A 205 7.07 0.21 -4.89
C LEU A 205 6.44 0.38 -6.30
N PRO A 206 6.93 1.26 -7.19
CA PRO A 206 6.42 1.34 -8.56
C PRO A 206 6.57 0.01 -9.30
N LEU A 207 7.73 -0.66 -9.18
CA LEU A 207 7.97 -1.95 -9.84
C LEU A 207 6.90 -2.99 -9.49
N MET A 208 6.51 -3.06 -8.21
CA MET A 208 5.56 -4.07 -7.74
C MET A 208 4.12 -3.70 -8.04
N VAL A 209 3.78 -2.42 -7.98
CA VAL A 209 2.37 -2.02 -7.89
C VAL A 209 1.85 -1.37 -9.18
N PHE A 210 2.73 -0.82 -10.03
CA PHE A 210 2.36 -0.14 -11.26
C PHE A 210 1.60 -1.01 -12.27
N LEU A 211 1.89 -2.31 -12.32
CA LEU A 211 1.26 -3.24 -13.28
C LEU A 211 -0.21 -3.55 -12.98
N ILE A 212 -0.66 -3.35 -11.75
CA ILE A 212 -1.99 -3.74 -11.28
C ILE A 212 -3.12 -3.02 -12.02
N PRO A 213 -3.17 -1.67 -12.06
CA PRO A 213 -4.28 -0.99 -12.72
C PRO A 213 -4.37 -1.38 -14.21
N PHE A 214 -3.24 -1.56 -14.90
CA PHE A 214 -3.24 -2.01 -16.30
C PHE A 214 -3.81 -3.41 -16.49
N ILE A 215 -3.61 -4.32 -15.54
CA ILE A 215 -4.20 -5.64 -15.61
C ILE A 215 -5.70 -5.61 -15.40
N PHE A 216 -6.20 -4.77 -14.50
CA PHE A 216 -7.65 -4.56 -14.39
C PHE A 216 -8.24 -3.95 -15.66
N VAL A 217 -7.53 -3.02 -16.34
CA VAL A 217 -7.94 -2.53 -17.67
C VAL A 217 -7.97 -3.68 -18.68
N TYR A 218 -6.91 -4.51 -18.73
CA TYR A 218 -6.85 -5.66 -19.64
C TYR A 218 -8.01 -6.65 -19.41
N LEU A 219 -8.30 -6.98 -18.16
CA LEU A 219 -9.42 -7.85 -17.79
C LEU A 219 -10.77 -7.23 -18.15
N ALA A 220 -10.93 -5.91 -17.95
CA ALA A 220 -12.14 -5.19 -18.35
C ALA A 220 -12.36 -5.26 -19.87
N LEU A 221 -11.30 -5.16 -20.68
CA LEU A 221 -11.40 -5.26 -22.14
C LEU A 221 -11.72 -6.68 -22.63
N LYS A 222 -11.33 -7.71 -21.88
CA LYS A 222 -11.53 -9.13 -22.24
C LYS A 222 -12.83 -9.74 -21.71
N THR A 223 -13.52 -9.08 -20.79
CA THR A 223 -14.75 -9.58 -20.17
C THR A 223 -15.97 -8.79 -20.61
N PHE A 224 -17.16 -9.34 -20.36
CA PHE A 224 -18.43 -8.74 -20.77
C PHE A 224 -19.40 -8.56 -19.59
N GLY A 225 -20.39 -7.70 -19.77
CA GLY A 225 -21.44 -7.47 -18.80
C GLY A 225 -20.96 -6.82 -17.50
N VAL A 226 -21.45 -7.33 -16.38
CA VAL A 226 -21.22 -6.77 -15.04
C VAL A 226 -19.76 -6.90 -14.60
N LEU A 227 -19.06 -7.97 -15.01
CA LEU A 227 -17.64 -8.18 -14.74
C LEU A 227 -16.74 -7.11 -15.39
N ARG A 228 -17.05 -6.70 -16.63
CA ARG A 228 -16.32 -5.61 -17.30
C ARG A 228 -16.41 -4.31 -16.52
N ARG A 229 -17.61 -3.98 -16.00
CA ARG A 229 -17.82 -2.78 -15.20
C ARG A 229 -17.06 -2.84 -13.87
N SER A 230 -17.10 -3.99 -13.18
CA SER A 230 -16.31 -4.20 -11.95
C SER A 230 -14.81 -4.02 -12.21
N TYR A 231 -14.24 -4.67 -13.23
CA TYR A 231 -12.81 -4.54 -13.51
C TYR A 231 -12.41 -3.12 -13.95
N ALA A 232 -13.24 -2.44 -14.75
CA ALA A 232 -12.98 -1.06 -15.13
C ALA A 232 -12.99 -0.11 -13.92
N LEU A 233 -13.96 -0.27 -13.01
CA LEU A 233 -14.02 0.54 -11.79
C LEU A 233 -12.87 0.21 -10.84
N ASN A 234 -12.48 -1.06 -10.69
CA ASN A 234 -11.29 -1.43 -9.91
C ASN A 234 -10.02 -0.78 -10.51
N ALA A 235 -9.85 -0.79 -11.84
CA ALA A 235 -8.73 -0.10 -12.49
C ALA A 235 -8.71 1.40 -12.17
N ILE A 236 -9.86 2.09 -12.32
CA ILE A 236 -10.00 3.51 -12.02
C ILE A 236 -9.69 3.79 -10.55
N GLY A 237 -10.24 2.98 -9.63
CA GLY A 237 -9.97 3.08 -8.21
C GLY A 237 -8.47 2.97 -7.92
N PHE A 238 -7.78 1.94 -8.43
CA PHE A 238 -6.34 1.81 -8.25
C PHE A 238 -5.53 2.95 -8.87
N PHE A 239 -5.90 3.46 -10.04
CA PHE A 239 -5.25 4.64 -10.63
C PHE A 239 -5.37 5.87 -9.72
N ILE A 240 -6.59 6.17 -9.23
CA ILE A 240 -6.82 7.30 -8.33
C ILE A 240 -6.05 7.10 -7.02
N TYR A 241 -6.00 5.88 -6.50
CA TYR A 241 -5.23 5.55 -5.30
C TYR A 241 -3.73 5.86 -5.47
N PHE A 242 -3.10 5.39 -6.55
CA PHE A 242 -1.69 5.67 -6.82
C PHE A 242 -1.43 7.14 -7.08
N PHE A 243 -2.33 7.79 -7.81
CA PHE A 243 -2.24 9.21 -8.06
C PHE A 243 -2.28 10.02 -6.76
N GLY A 244 -3.20 9.68 -5.84
CA GLY A 244 -3.25 10.29 -4.51
C GLY A 244 -1.94 10.10 -3.72
N ARG A 245 -1.33 8.91 -3.77
CA ARG A 245 -0.05 8.62 -3.09
C ARG A 245 1.13 9.38 -3.69
N ILE A 246 1.19 9.51 -5.03
CA ILE A 246 2.23 10.29 -5.71
C ILE A 246 2.07 11.78 -5.39
N ILE A 247 0.84 12.31 -5.45
CA ILE A 247 0.55 13.70 -5.07
C ILE A 247 0.97 13.96 -3.63
N GLN A 248 0.73 13.03 -2.70
CA GLN A 248 1.14 13.18 -1.31
C GLN A 248 2.65 13.47 -1.19
N GLY A 249 3.51 12.65 -1.81
CA GLY A 249 4.95 12.86 -1.76
C GLY A 249 5.42 14.11 -2.53
N LEU A 250 4.73 14.46 -3.61
CA LEU A 250 5.03 15.65 -4.39
C LEU A 250 4.69 16.94 -3.62
N LEU A 251 3.53 17.00 -2.98
CA LEU A 251 3.11 18.15 -2.16
C LEU A 251 3.95 18.32 -0.89
N GLU A 252 4.46 17.22 -0.33
CA GLU A 252 5.44 17.26 0.76
C GLU A 252 6.73 17.95 0.32
N THR A 253 7.19 17.68 -0.91
CA THR A 253 8.40 18.32 -1.48
C THR A 253 8.16 19.80 -1.81
N PHE A 254 6.98 20.16 -2.31
CA PHE A 254 6.65 21.54 -2.69
C PHE A 254 6.24 22.45 -1.53
N GLY A 255 6.05 21.92 -0.32
CA GLY A 255 5.75 22.73 0.86
C GLY A 255 4.36 23.37 0.84
N PHE A 256 3.34 22.69 0.31
CA PHE A 256 1.94 23.15 0.32
C PHE A 256 1.11 22.42 1.40
N PRO A 257 1.23 22.79 2.69
CA PRO A 257 0.64 22.03 3.80
C PRO A 257 -0.89 21.95 3.73
N HIS A 258 -1.57 23.02 3.33
CA HIS A 258 -3.03 23.05 3.25
C HIS A 258 -3.60 22.10 2.18
N VAL A 259 -2.95 22.06 1.01
CA VAL A 259 -3.38 21.19 -0.09
C VAL A 259 -3.02 19.74 0.21
N ARG A 260 -1.85 19.50 0.83
CA ARG A 260 -1.40 18.19 1.30
C ARG A 260 -2.36 17.58 2.31
N ALA A 261 -2.88 18.40 3.24
CA ALA A 261 -3.78 17.92 4.29
C ALA A 261 -5.11 17.38 3.73
N ILE A 262 -5.57 17.88 2.58
CA ILE A 262 -6.93 17.61 2.08
C ILE A 262 -6.91 16.72 0.83
N LEU A 263 -6.15 17.11 -0.20
CA LEU A 263 -6.28 16.52 -1.54
C LEU A 263 -5.86 15.04 -1.58
N PRO A 264 -4.67 14.62 -1.12
CA PRO A 264 -4.28 13.21 -1.12
C PRO A 264 -5.25 12.31 -0.32
N PRO A 265 -5.64 12.64 0.93
CA PRO A 265 -6.59 11.82 1.67
C PRO A 265 -7.95 11.69 0.97
N LEU A 266 -8.48 12.78 0.39
CA LEU A 266 -9.76 12.73 -0.35
C LEU A 266 -9.67 11.87 -1.61
N LEU A 267 -8.56 11.94 -2.36
CA LEU A 267 -8.33 11.06 -3.52
C LEU A 267 -8.27 9.58 -3.09
N ILE A 268 -7.60 9.30 -1.97
CA ILE A 268 -7.55 7.94 -1.41
C ILE A 268 -8.96 7.50 -0.99
N LEU A 269 -9.74 8.32 -0.28
CA LEU A 269 -11.13 7.98 0.08
C LEU A 269 -12.01 7.71 -1.14
N LEU A 270 -11.94 8.58 -2.16
CA LEU A 270 -12.65 8.40 -3.41
C LEU A 270 -12.28 7.08 -4.09
N SER A 271 -10.99 6.75 -4.12
CA SER A 271 -10.52 5.49 -4.70
C SER A 271 -11.10 4.27 -3.97
N LEU A 272 -11.20 4.31 -2.64
CA LEU A 272 -11.75 3.23 -1.84
C LEU A 272 -13.24 3.07 -2.08
N LEU A 273 -13.98 4.17 -2.16
CA LEU A 273 -15.40 4.17 -2.51
C LEU A 273 -15.62 3.49 -3.88
N ILE A 274 -14.82 3.88 -4.88
CA ILE A 274 -14.91 3.30 -6.22
C ILE A 274 -14.59 1.80 -6.21
N ILE A 275 -13.57 1.37 -5.46
CA ILE A 275 -13.23 -0.07 -5.32
C ILE A 275 -14.38 -0.83 -4.65
N VAL A 276 -15.05 -0.27 -3.64
CA VAL A 276 -16.21 -0.92 -3.01
C VAL A 276 -17.36 -1.04 -4.00
N ILE A 277 -17.68 0.03 -4.73
CA ILE A 277 -18.72 0.03 -5.76
C ILE A 277 -18.41 -1.00 -6.84
N ALA A 278 -17.17 -1.05 -7.31
CA ALA A 278 -16.68 -2.00 -8.31
C ALA A 278 -17.01 -3.44 -7.90
N ASN A 279 -16.67 -3.80 -6.66
CA ASN A 279 -16.85 -5.15 -6.16
C ASN A 279 -18.31 -5.45 -5.81
N ASN A 280 -19.13 -4.46 -5.46
CA ASN A 280 -20.57 -4.66 -5.24
C ASN A 280 -21.30 -5.08 -6.53
N TYR A 281 -20.90 -4.55 -7.69
CA TYR A 281 -21.46 -5.00 -8.98
C TYR A 281 -21.30 -6.51 -9.19
N GLU A 282 -20.18 -7.11 -8.77
CA GLU A 282 -19.98 -8.55 -8.88
C GLU A 282 -20.92 -9.36 -7.96
N GLN A 283 -21.59 -8.73 -6.99
CA GLN A 283 -22.56 -9.37 -6.10
C GLN A 283 -23.94 -9.56 -6.72
N LEU A 284 -24.32 -8.75 -7.70
CA LEU A 284 -25.67 -8.76 -8.30
C LEU A 284 -25.87 -9.92 -9.30
N ARG A 285 -25.06 -10.97 -9.17
CA ARG A 285 -25.16 -12.24 -9.88
C ARG A 285 -25.66 -13.31 -8.93
#